data_AF-A0A2P6WJ39-F1
#
_entry.id   AF-A0A2P6WJ39-F1
#
_cell.length_a   1.000
_cell.length_b   1.000
_cell.length_c   1.000
_cell.angle_alpha   90.00
_cell.angle_beta   90.00
_cell.angle_gamma   90.00
#
_symmetry.space_group_name_H-M   'P 1'
#
loop_
_entity.id
_entity.type
_entity.pdbx_description
1 polymer ?
#
loop_
_entity_poly.entity_id
_entity_poly.type
_entity_poly.pdbx_seq_one_letter_code
_entity_poly.pdbx_strand_id
1 'polypeptide(L)'
;MSIEAQKMKILYFRRRFNARHRGNERGQTAIILVIALSLFMLAFTGLAVDYSNLWFHRQAAQGAADAACQAAAMDMYVLSQGTPVGGTFNPGFTPTSGASNDCSSNASATPCKYAALNGYDGKGLATGSNSVVFSFPDSVPGVTAPAKALTKFPFMKAEVTDRTRGYLSAVLTGSRTQDVQATAKCGLVVAKSPIPIIVLHPTKNGALSSNGAKATIAIHGGPQRSIQVNSNSKTAVSTGGTIDLSKGGPSGTGSDLGTWGGGYPNG
;
A
#
# COMPACT_ATOMS: atom_id res chain seq x y z
N MET A 1 -65.33 -51.59 62.19
CA MET A 1 -65.32 -50.39 61.32
C MET A 1 -64.47 -50.73 60.10
N SER A 2 -65.10 -50.80 58.92
CA SER A 2 -64.63 -51.52 57.73
C SER A 2 -63.40 -50.89 57.05
N ILE A 3 -62.44 -51.75 56.64
CA ILE A 3 -61.21 -51.45 55.89
C ILE A 3 -61.51 -50.70 54.56
N GLU A 4 -62.73 -50.83 54.03
CA GLU A 4 -63.19 -50.13 52.83
C GLU A 4 -63.23 -48.59 52.97
N ALA A 5 -63.43 -48.06 54.19
CA ALA A 5 -63.49 -46.61 54.41
C ALA A 5 -62.13 -45.91 54.32
N GLN A 6 -61.01 -46.64 54.55
CA GLN A 6 -59.66 -46.07 54.46
C GLN A 6 -59.12 -46.03 53.02
N LYS A 7 -59.43 -47.04 52.19
CA LYS A 7 -59.02 -47.04 50.77
C LYS A 7 -59.66 -45.90 49.99
N MET A 8 -60.90 -45.55 50.30
CA MET A 8 -61.63 -44.48 49.61
C MET A 8 -61.07 -43.07 49.97
N LYS A 9 -60.62 -42.85 51.21
CA LYS A 9 -59.94 -41.60 51.59
C LYS A 9 -58.56 -41.45 50.93
N ILE A 10 -57.80 -42.55 50.79
CA ILE A 10 -56.48 -42.54 50.14
C ILE A 10 -56.62 -42.27 48.63
N LEU A 11 -57.61 -42.87 47.96
CA LEU A 11 -57.87 -42.60 46.54
C LEU A 11 -58.41 -41.19 46.29
N TYR A 12 -59.22 -40.63 47.21
CA TYR A 12 -59.70 -39.26 47.09
C TYR A 12 -58.58 -38.23 47.33
N PHE A 13 -57.64 -38.51 48.25
CA PHE A 13 -56.47 -37.66 48.45
C PHE A 13 -55.47 -37.73 47.28
N ARG A 14 -55.31 -38.91 46.66
CA ARG A 14 -54.39 -39.10 45.53
C ARG A 14 -54.89 -38.48 44.22
N ARG A 15 -56.20 -38.22 44.09
CA ARG A 15 -56.78 -37.55 42.91
C ARG A 15 -56.70 -36.01 42.97
N ARG A 16 -56.35 -35.41 44.12
CA ARG A 16 -56.30 -33.94 44.28
C ARG A 16 -54.92 -33.32 44.07
N PHE A 17 -53.86 -34.12 43.93
CA PHE A 17 -52.49 -33.63 43.69
C PHE A 17 -52.05 -33.64 42.22
N ASN A 18 -52.77 -34.30 41.32
CA ASN A 18 -52.38 -34.40 39.89
C ASN A 18 -53.04 -33.36 38.96
N ALA A 19 -53.67 -32.31 39.51
CA ALA A 19 -54.35 -31.27 38.73
C ALA A 19 -53.80 -29.86 39.02
N ARG A 20 -52.50 -29.71 39.27
CA ARG A 20 -51.84 -28.41 39.33
C ARG A 20 -50.56 -28.43 38.49
N HIS A 21 -50.43 -27.41 37.66
CA HIS A 21 -49.34 -27.11 36.71
C HIS A 21 -49.42 -27.69 35.28
N ARG A 22 -50.49 -27.34 34.55
CA ARG A 22 -50.44 -27.24 33.07
C ARG A 22 -50.91 -25.87 32.55
N GLY A 23 -50.81 -24.83 33.38
CA GLY A 23 -51.37 -23.49 33.07
C GLY A 23 -50.36 -22.37 32.81
N ASN A 24 -49.05 -22.56 32.98
CA ASN A 24 -48.10 -21.43 33.09
C ASN A 24 -47.08 -21.26 31.94
N GLU A 25 -47.20 -21.96 30.82
CA GLU A 25 -46.22 -21.85 29.73
C GLU A 25 -46.48 -20.68 28.74
N ARG A 26 -47.56 -19.91 28.92
CA ARG A 26 -47.98 -18.86 27.96
C ARG A 26 -47.06 -17.61 27.89
N GLY A 27 -45.87 -17.65 28.47
CA GLY A 27 -44.89 -16.55 28.39
C GLY A 27 -43.42 -16.99 28.41
N GLN A 28 -43.12 -18.24 28.77
CA GLN A 28 -41.73 -18.73 28.80
C GLN A 28 -41.11 -18.80 27.40
N THR A 29 -41.88 -19.23 26.39
CA THR A 29 -41.43 -19.25 24.99
C THR A 29 -41.13 -17.84 24.47
N ALA A 30 -41.92 -16.84 24.86
CA ALA A 30 -41.65 -15.45 24.49
C ALA A 30 -40.34 -14.93 25.09
N ILE A 31 -40.04 -15.27 26.34
CA ILE A 31 -38.77 -14.88 27.00
C ILE A 31 -37.57 -15.53 26.30
N ILE A 32 -37.65 -16.83 25.99
CA ILE A 32 -36.56 -17.54 25.27
C ILE A 32 -36.34 -16.92 23.90
N LEU A 33 -37.41 -16.53 23.19
CA LEU A 33 -37.31 -15.91 21.87
C LEU A 33 -36.64 -14.53 21.95
N VAL A 34 -36.99 -13.70 22.94
CA VAL A 34 -36.35 -12.39 23.15
C VAL A 34 -34.86 -12.53 23.52
N ILE A 35 -34.52 -13.50 24.38
CA ILE A 35 -33.12 -13.79 24.73
C ILE A 35 -32.36 -14.28 23.48
N ALA A 36 -32.92 -15.20 22.71
CA ALA A 36 -32.29 -15.69 21.49
C ALA A 36 -32.06 -14.58 20.46
N LEU A 37 -33.06 -13.71 20.25
CA LEU A 37 -32.96 -12.60 19.29
C LEU A 37 -31.95 -11.53 19.75
N SER A 38 -31.91 -11.21 21.05
CA SER A 38 -30.95 -10.25 21.59
C SER A 38 -29.51 -10.78 21.51
N LEU A 39 -29.29 -12.05 21.86
CA LEU A 39 -27.98 -12.70 21.70
C LEU A 39 -27.56 -12.76 20.23
N PHE A 40 -28.50 -13.02 19.32
CA PHE A 40 -28.22 -13.02 17.89
C PHE A 40 -27.77 -11.64 17.39
N MET A 41 -28.44 -10.56 17.82
CA MET A 41 -28.04 -9.20 17.46
C MET A 41 -26.69 -8.80 18.06
N LEU A 42 -26.40 -9.21 19.30
CA LEU A 42 -25.09 -8.99 19.93
C LEU A 42 -23.98 -9.76 19.21
N ALA A 43 -24.24 -11.01 18.81
CA ALA A 43 -23.30 -11.81 18.06
C ALA A 43 -23.03 -11.19 16.67
N PHE A 44 -24.07 -10.76 15.96
CA PHE A 44 -23.93 -10.16 14.64
C PHE A 44 -23.15 -8.83 14.69
N THR A 45 -23.47 -7.97 15.65
CA THR A 45 -22.76 -6.69 15.83
C THR A 45 -21.30 -6.90 16.24
N GLY A 46 -21.01 -7.85 17.12
CA GLY A 46 -19.64 -8.21 17.49
C GLY A 46 -18.83 -8.75 16.29
N LEU A 47 -19.44 -9.57 15.44
CA LEU A 47 -18.80 -10.06 14.21
C LEU A 47 -18.57 -8.92 13.20
N ALA A 48 -19.53 -7.99 13.09
CA ALA A 48 -19.41 -6.84 12.20
C ALA A 48 -18.24 -5.92 12.62
N VAL A 49 -18.05 -5.68 13.92
CA VAL A 49 -16.91 -4.91 14.45
C VAL A 49 -15.59 -5.60 14.17
N ASP A 50 -15.51 -6.92 14.42
CA ASP A 50 -14.31 -7.71 14.12
C ASP A 50 -13.93 -7.64 12.64
N TYR A 51 -14.90 -7.83 11.76
CA TYR A 51 -14.65 -7.80 10.31
C TYR A 51 -14.27 -6.40 9.83
N SER A 52 -14.90 -5.37 10.39
CA SER A 52 -14.54 -3.98 10.10
C SER A 52 -13.11 -3.68 10.52
N ASN A 53 -12.68 -4.16 11.69
CA ASN A 53 -11.30 -4.01 12.15
C ASN A 53 -10.30 -4.68 11.19
N LEU A 54 -10.55 -5.92 10.77
CA LEU A 54 -9.72 -6.62 9.79
C LEU A 54 -9.64 -5.88 8.45
N TRP A 55 -10.76 -5.29 8.01
CA TRP A 55 -10.80 -4.51 6.79
C TRP A 55 -9.98 -3.22 6.88
N PHE A 56 -10.02 -2.51 8.00
CA PHE A 56 -9.20 -1.32 8.21
C PHE A 56 -7.70 -1.65 8.20
N HIS A 57 -7.30 -2.72 8.87
CA HIS A 57 -5.92 -3.20 8.81
C HIS A 57 -5.51 -3.61 7.40
N ARG A 58 -6.42 -4.22 6.62
CA ARG A 58 -6.15 -4.52 5.21
C ARG A 58 -5.92 -3.25 4.41
N GLN A 59 -6.76 -2.24 4.58
CA GLN A 59 -6.63 -0.98 3.85
C GLN A 59 -5.33 -0.24 4.23
N ALA A 60 -4.97 -0.21 5.51
CA ALA A 60 -3.73 0.37 5.99
C ALA A 60 -2.49 -0.39 5.46
N ALA A 61 -2.52 -1.72 5.49
CA ALA A 61 -1.44 -2.56 4.98
C ALA A 61 -1.25 -2.40 3.47
N GLN A 62 -2.33 -2.20 2.69
CA GLN A 62 -2.23 -1.90 1.26
C GLN A 62 -1.56 -0.55 1.00
N GLY A 63 -1.95 0.50 1.75
CA GLY A 63 -1.29 1.81 1.63
C GLY A 63 0.21 1.75 1.95
N ALA A 64 0.59 0.96 2.96
CA ALA A 64 2.00 0.73 3.29
C ALA A 64 2.73 -0.07 2.19
N ALA A 65 2.09 -1.10 1.64
CA ALA A 65 2.65 -1.90 0.55
C ALA A 65 2.88 -1.04 -0.71
N ASP A 66 1.93 -0.20 -1.09
CA ASP A 66 2.03 0.69 -2.25
C ASP A 66 3.13 1.73 -2.07
N ALA A 67 3.20 2.38 -0.90
CA ALA A 67 4.24 3.35 -0.57
C ALA A 67 5.64 2.72 -0.60
N ALA A 68 5.79 1.53 0.01
CA ALA A 68 7.05 0.80 0.01
C ALA A 68 7.44 0.35 -1.41
N CYS A 69 6.48 -0.10 -2.22
CA CYS A 69 6.73 -0.47 -3.61
C CYS A 69 7.17 0.74 -4.45
N GLN A 70 6.51 1.88 -4.31
CA GLN A 70 6.89 3.09 -5.04
C GLN A 70 8.29 3.56 -4.65
N ALA A 71 8.61 3.59 -3.36
CA ALA A 71 9.95 3.92 -2.89
C ALA A 71 11.01 2.96 -3.46
N ALA A 72 10.72 1.67 -3.46
CA ALA A 72 11.64 0.69 -4.00
C ALA A 72 11.80 0.78 -5.52
N ALA A 73 10.74 1.10 -6.25
CA ALA A 73 10.82 1.33 -7.69
C ALA A 73 11.72 2.54 -8.01
N MET A 74 11.72 3.58 -7.19
CA MET A 74 12.64 4.71 -7.33
C MET A 74 14.09 4.29 -7.07
N ASP A 75 14.34 3.46 -6.06
CA ASP A 75 15.67 2.91 -5.81
C ASP A 75 16.14 2.02 -6.97
N MET A 76 15.27 1.18 -7.52
CA MET A 76 15.55 0.39 -8.72
C MET A 76 15.87 1.27 -9.93
N TYR A 77 15.20 2.42 -10.08
CA TYR A 77 15.50 3.39 -11.12
C TYR A 77 16.90 3.99 -10.91
N VAL A 78 17.25 4.42 -9.70
CA VAL A 78 18.59 4.97 -9.42
C VAL A 78 19.70 3.94 -9.66
N LEU A 79 19.45 2.66 -9.34
CA LEU A 79 20.37 1.55 -9.65
C LEU A 79 20.50 1.32 -11.16
N SER A 80 19.42 1.46 -11.93
CA SER A 80 19.47 1.33 -13.39
C SER A 80 20.33 2.39 -14.07
N GLN A 81 20.53 3.54 -13.44
CA GLN A 81 21.39 4.63 -13.92
C GLN A 81 22.89 4.39 -13.65
N GLY A 82 23.27 3.21 -13.13
CA GLY A 82 24.67 2.87 -12.85
C GLY A 82 25.22 3.50 -11.57
N THR A 83 24.35 4.01 -10.69
CA THR A 83 24.78 4.52 -9.38
C THR A 83 25.30 3.37 -8.53
N PRO A 84 26.58 3.38 -8.09
CA PRO A 84 27.12 2.30 -7.28
C PRO A 84 26.40 2.21 -5.93
N VAL A 85 26.17 0.98 -5.47
CA VAL A 85 25.60 0.68 -4.16
C VAL A 85 26.67 0.94 -3.10
N GLY A 86 26.46 1.95 -2.25
CA GLY A 86 27.42 2.34 -1.20
C GLY A 86 27.92 3.77 -1.36
N GLY A 87 27.93 4.54 -0.25
CA GLY A 87 28.15 5.99 -0.22
C GLY A 87 26.96 6.73 0.40
N THR A 88 26.59 7.90 -0.14
CA THR A 88 25.42 8.70 0.31
C THR A 88 24.07 8.06 -0.09
N PHE A 89 24.05 7.24 -1.14
CA PHE A 89 22.88 6.45 -1.56
C PHE A 89 23.11 4.98 -1.21
N ASN A 90 22.26 4.44 -0.35
CA ASN A 90 22.24 3.02 -0.01
C ASN A 90 20.77 2.56 0.02
N PRO A 91 20.28 1.86 -1.02
CA PRO A 91 18.91 1.36 -1.05
C PRO A 91 18.64 0.36 0.08
N GLY A 92 19.69 -0.22 0.68
CA GLY A 92 19.60 -1.15 1.81
C GLY A 92 19.00 -2.51 1.44
N PHE A 93 18.77 -2.76 0.15
CA PHE A 93 18.43 -4.06 -0.39
C PHE A 93 19.27 -4.31 -1.64
N THR A 94 19.79 -5.53 -1.76
CA THR A 94 20.44 -5.98 -3.00
C THR A 94 19.40 -6.79 -3.78
N PRO A 95 18.86 -6.26 -4.88
CA PRO A 95 17.90 -7.00 -5.67
C PRO A 95 18.58 -8.26 -6.19
N THR A 96 18.00 -9.41 -5.85
CA THR A 96 18.49 -10.73 -6.24
C THR A 96 17.29 -11.51 -6.75
N SER A 97 17.40 -12.07 -7.96
CA SER A 97 16.29 -12.77 -8.62
C SER A 97 15.86 -13.96 -7.77
N GLY A 98 14.57 -14.02 -7.43
CA GLY A 98 14.02 -15.10 -6.60
C GLY A 98 14.38 -15.04 -5.11
N ALA A 99 15.17 -14.06 -4.66
CA ALA A 99 15.41 -13.83 -3.24
C ALA A 99 14.38 -12.86 -2.66
N SER A 100 14.09 -13.04 -1.37
CA SER A 100 13.30 -12.12 -0.58
C SER A 100 14.16 -11.36 0.41
N ASN A 101 13.96 -10.05 0.53
CA ASN A 101 14.56 -9.21 1.57
C ASN A 101 13.47 -8.78 2.55
N ASP A 102 13.75 -8.84 3.85
CA ASP A 102 12.80 -8.42 4.87
C ASP A 102 13.26 -7.16 5.61
N CYS A 103 12.30 -6.45 6.18
CA CYS A 103 12.60 -5.26 6.99
C CYS A 103 13.12 -5.58 8.39
N SER A 104 13.05 -6.84 8.82
CA SER A 104 13.61 -7.26 10.10
C SER A 104 15.15 -7.22 10.07
N SER A 105 15.76 -7.62 8.94
CA SER A 105 17.22 -7.57 8.75
C SER A 105 17.71 -6.27 8.10
N ASN A 106 16.84 -5.58 7.34
CA ASN A 106 17.21 -4.40 6.55
C ASN A 106 16.37 -3.15 6.88
N ALA A 107 16.18 -2.83 8.17
CA ALA A 107 15.35 -1.70 8.59
C ALA A 107 15.78 -0.33 8.00
N SER A 108 17.05 -0.18 7.62
CA SER A 108 17.59 1.05 7.02
C SER A 108 17.26 1.20 5.53
N ALA A 109 16.78 0.15 4.87
CA ALA A 109 16.41 0.19 3.46
C ALA A 109 15.31 1.21 3.22
N THR A 110 15.41 1.98 2.13
CA THR A 110 14.42 3.00 1.77
C THR A 110 12.98 2.46 1.82
N PRO A 111 12.64 1.32 1.19
CA PRO A 111 11.26 0.83 1.23
C PRO A 111 10.81 0.37 2.62
N CYS A 112 11.72 -0.07 3.48
CA CYS A 112 11.41 -0.35 4.89
C CYS A 112 11.11 0.92 5.68
N LYS A 113 11.84 2.02 5.42
CA LYS A 113 11.52 3.33 6.02
C LYS A 113 10.14 3.82 5.60
N TYR A 114 9.78 3.70 4.34
CA TYR A 114 8.46 4.10 3.86
C TYR A 114 7.34 3.20 4.42
N ALA A 115 7.58 1.90 4.57
CA ALA A 115 6.64 1.03 5.29
C ALA A 115 6.49 1.45 6.77
N ALA A 116 7.60 1.72 7.46
CA ALA A 116 7.60 2.12 8.87
C ALA A 116 6.90 3.48 9.09
N LEU A 117 7.06 4.43 8.17
CA LEU A 117 6.33 5.72 8.19
C LEU A 117 4.81 5.54 8.07
N ASN A 118 4.36 4.42 7.49
CA ASN A 118 2.94 4.04 7.42
C ASN A 118 2.51 3.14 8.60
N GLY A 119 3.34 3.00 9.64
CA GLY A 119 3.04 2.18 10.82
C GLY A 119 3.45 0.71 10.70
N TYR A 120 4.15 0.33 9.62
CA TYR A 120 4.55 -1.06 9.34
C TYR A 120 6.06 -1.21 9.37
N ASP A 121 6.65 -1.42 10.55
CA ASP A 121 8.11 -1.45 10.71
C ASP A 121 8.77 -2.80 10.34
N GLY A 122 7.98 -3.87 10.27
CA GLY A 122 8.40 -5.15 9.71
C GLY A 122 9.38 -5.91 10.61
N LYS A 123 9.42 -5.59 11.90
CA LYS A 123 10.35 -6.21 12.87
C LYS A 123 10.02 -7.67 13.23
N GLY A 124 8.89 -8.20 12.75
CA GLY A 124 8.52 -9.61 12.90
C GLY A 124 7.04 -9.82 13.24
N LEU A 125 6.58 -11.06 13.09
CA LEU A 125 5.17 -11.46 13.29
C LEU A 125 4.89 -11.92 14.73
N ALA A 126 4.68 -10.97 15.63
CA ALA A 126 4.06 -11.13 16.94
C ALA A 126 2.61 -10.60 16.96
N THR A 127 1.91 -10.74 18.09
CA THR A 127 0.55 -10.22 18.25
C THR A 127 0.52 -8.69 18.23
N GLY A 128 -0.18 -8.08 17.27
CA GLY A 128 -0.23 -6.62 17.11
C GLY A 128 1.03 -6.05 16.44
N SER A 129 1.66 -6.85 15.57
CA SER A 129 2.86 -6.44 14.83
C SER A 129 2.81 -6.99 13.41
N ASN A 130 3.80 -6.63 12.62
CA ASN A 130 3.77 -6.85 11.18
C ASN A 130 5.10 -7.37 10.63
N SER A 131 5.00 -8.05 9.48
CA SER A 131 6.15 -8.39 8.63
C SER A 131 6.04 -7.65 7.31
N VAL A 132 7.19 -7.19 6.81
CA VAL A 132 7.32 -6.53 5.51
C VAL A 132 8.43 -7.23 4.75
N VAL A 133 8.07 -7.82 3.61
CA VAL A 133 8.96 -8.63 2.78
C VAL A 133 8.89 -8.13 1.35
N PHE A 134 10.04 -8.03 0.71
CA PHE A 134 10.18 -7.66 -0.70
C PHE A 134 10.73 -8.81 -1.50
N SER A 135 10.25 -8.98 -2.72
CA SER A 135 10.74 -10.00 -3.67
C SER A 135 10.80 -9.43 -5.08
N PHE A 136 11.64 -10.02 -5.93
CA PHE A 136 11.89 -9.55 -7.30
C PHE A 136 11.44 -10.61 -8.32
N PRO A 137 10.16 -10.60 -8.72
CA PRO A 137 9.65 -11.52 -9.74
C PRO A 137 10.11 -11.12 -11.14
N ASP A 138 10.34 -12.10 -12.01
CA ASP A 138 10.73 -11.86 -13.40
C ASP A 138 9.54 -11.46 -14.29
N SER A 139 8.31 -11.80 -13.88
CA SER A 139 7.10 -11.49 -14.61
C SER A 139 5.92 -11.17 -13.69
N VAL A 140 5.02 -10.31 -14.17
CA VAL A 140 3.73 -10.01 -13.54
C VAL A 140 2.64 -10.26 -14.59
N PRO A 141 1.62 -11.10 -14.30
CA PRO A 141 0.54 -11.36 -15.24
C PRO A 141 -0.13 -10.06 -15.71
N GLY A 142 -0.33 -9.91 -17.03
CA GLY A 142 -0.96 -8.74 -17.63
C GLY A 142 -0.07 -7.51 -17.79
N VAL A 143 1.23 -7.58 -17.44
CA VAL A 143 2.17 -6.47 -17.59
C VAL A 143 3.39 -6.91 -18.41
N THR A 144 3.70 -6.17 -19.47
CA THR A 144 4.92 -6.41 -20.26
C THR A 144 6.14 -5.95 -19.46
N ALA A 145 7.13 -6.83 -19.32
CA ALA A 145 8.37 -6.50 -18.64
C ALA A 145 9.15 -5.40 -19.38
N PRO A 146 9.76 -4.43 -18.66
CA PRO A 146 10.71 -3.50 -19.26
C PRO A 146 11.87 -4.25 -19.92
N ALA A 147 12.44 -3.63 -20.96
CA ALA A 147 13.58 -4.22 -21.66
C ALA A 147 14.76 -4.46 -20.71
N LYS A 148 15.41 -5.62 -20.82
CA LYS A 148 16.55 -6.02 -19.96
C LYS A 148 17.73 -5.05 -19.99
N ALA A 149 17.84 -4.23 -21.05
CA ALA A 149 18.84 -3.17 -21.17
C ALA A 149 18.63 -2.03 -20.16
N LEU A 150 17.41 -1.86 -19.62
CA LEU A 150 17.10 -0.82 -18.63
C LEU A 150 17.35 -1.32 -17.22
N THR A 151 16.96 -2.55 -16.91
CA THR A 151 17.13 -3.07 -15.56
C THR A 151 17.31 -4.59 -15.59
N LYS A 152 18.20 -5.09 -14.74
CA LYS A 152 18.36 -6.52 -14.47
C LYS A 152 17.14 -7.10 -13.75
N PHE A 153 16.38 -6.26 -13.04
CA PHE A 153 15.21 -6.65 -12.25
C PHE A 153 14.00 -5.84 -12.73
N PRO A 154 13.08 -6.44 -13.49
CA PRO A 154 11.98 -5.71 -14.13
C PRO A 154 10.88 -5.30 -13.14
N PHE A 155 10.64 -6.13 -12.12
CA PHE A 155 9.55 -5.96 -11.17
C PHE A 155 10.01 -6.18 -9.73
N MET A 156 9.18 -5.69 -8.83
CA MET A 156 9.29 -5.88 -7.40
C MET A 156 7.90 -6.07 -6.80
N LYS A 157 7.80 -6.94 -5.80
CA LYS A 157 6.60 -7.19 -5.00
C LYS A 157 6.89 -6.83 -3.55
N ALA A 158 6.15 -5.88 -2.99
CA ALA A 158 6.09 -5.61 -1.57
C ALA A 158 4.95 -6.40 -0.95
N GLU A 159 5.21 -7.11 0.13
CA GLU A 159 4.27 -7.94 0.85
C GLU A 159 4.26 -7.50 2.32
N VAL A 160 3.11 -7.03 2.79
CA VAL A 160 2.90 -6.59 4.16
C VAL A 160 1.91 -7.55 4.81
N THR A 161 2.33 -8.18 5.89
CA THR A 161 1.47 -9.03 6.72
C THR A 161 1.26 -8.36 8.07
N ASP A 162 0.01 -8.07 8.41
CA ASP A 162 -0.40 -7.47 9.68
C ASP A 162 -1.09 -8.51 10.56
N ARG A 163 -0.55 -8.79 11.75
CA ARG A 163 -1.14 -9.75 12.69
C ARG A 163 -1.97 -9.03 13.73
N THR A 164 -3.28 -9.08 13.54
CA THR A 164 -4.26 -8.31 14.33
C THR A 164 -5.04 -9.23 15.26
N ARG A 165 -5.56 -8.68 16.36
CA ARG A 165 -6.39 -9.44 17.30
C ARG A 165 -7.84 -9.47 16.81
N GLY A 166 -8.44 -10.66 16.82
CA GLY A 166 -9.90 -10.83 16.72
C GLY A 166 -10.51 -10.88 18.12
N TYR A 167 -11.78 -10.47 18.25
CA TYR A 167 -12.52 -10.53 19.51
C TYR A 167 -13.54 -11.66 19.46
N LEU A 168 -14.74 -11.41 18.92
CA LEU A 168 -15.79 -12.42 18.85
C LEU A 168 -15.44 -13.56 17.86
N SER A 169 -14.79 -13.21 16.76
CA SER A 169 -14.22 -14.15 15.78
C SER A 169 -13.19 -15.08 16.40
N ALA A 170 -12.45 -14.63 17.42
CA ALA A 170 -11.47 -15.46 18.12
C ALA A 170 -12.12 -16.54 18.99
N VAL A 171 -13.29 -16.26 19.56
CA VAL A 171 -14.06 -17.24 20.34
C VAL A 171 -14.60 -18.34 19.43
N LEU A 172 -15.03 -17.99 18.21
CA LEU A 172 -15.56 -18.95 17.23
C LEU A 172 -14.47 -19.79 16.55
N THR A 173 -13.32 -19.18 16.25
CA THR A 173 -12.23 -19.84 15.50
C THR A 173 -11.17 -20.48 16.39
N GLY A 174 -11.15 -20.17 17.69
CA GLY A 174 -10.12 -20.60 18.63
C GLY A 174 -8.78 -19.85 18.49
N SER A 175 -8.62 -19.00 17.47
CA SER A 175 -7.42 -18.19 17.26
C SER A 175 -7.66 -16.75 17.68
N ARG A 176 -6.84 -16.24 18.61
CA ARG A 176 -6.90 -14.84 19.07
C ARG A 176 -6.35 -13.83 18.07
N THR A 177 -5.74 -14.30 16.98
CA THR A 177 -5.13 -13.44 15.97
C THR A 177 -5.47 -13.91 14.55
N GLN A 178 -5.58 -12.95 13.64
CA GLN A 178 -5.69 -13.19 12.21
C GLN A 178 -4.66 -12.36 11.45
N ASP A 179 -4.07 -12.99 10.44
CA ASP A 179 -3.08 -12.37 9.58
C ASP A 179 -3.78 -11.75 8.37
N VAL A 180 -3.59 -10.45 8.20
CA VAL A 180 -4.11 -9.69 7.08
C VAL A 180 -2.95 -9.39 6.14
N GLN A 181 -3.02 -9.93 4.93
CA GLN A 181 -1.99 -9.76 3.92
C GLN A 181 -2.38 -8.73 2.87
N ALA A 182 -1.44 -7.85 2.57
CA ALA A 182 -1.48 -6.87 1.50
C ALA A 182 -0.25 -7.04 0.61
N THR A 183 -0.45 -6.85 -0.70
CA THR A 183 0.62 -7.02 -1.68
C THR A 183 0.52 -5.96 -2.75
N ALA A 184 1.63 -5.28 -3.01
CA ALA A 184 1.79 -4.32 -4.09
C ALA A 184 2.86 -4.83 -5.05
N LYS A 185 2.62 -4.69 -6.36
CA LYS A 185 3.58 -5.01 -7.41
C LYS A 185 3.90 -3.74 -8.18
N CYS A 186 5.18 -3.43 -8.30
CA CYS A 186 5.70 -2.28 -9.00
C CYS A 186 6.79 -2.71 -9.97
N GLY A 187 7.06 -1.88 -10.96
CA GLY A 187 8.09 -2.12 -11.95
C GLY A 187 8.49 -0.81 -12.61
N LEU A 188 9.62 -0.85 -13.31
CA LEU A 188 10.08 0.30 -14.08
C LEU A 188 9.37 0.33 -15.42
N VAL A 189 8.88 1.49 -15.81
CA VAL A 189 8.39 1.75 -17.16
C VAL A 189 9.31 2.78 -17.81
N VAL A 190 9.63 2.57 -19.09
CA VAL A 190 10.25 3.63 -19.89
C VAL A 190 9.19 4.67 -20.18
N ALA A 191 9.01 5.60 -19.26
CA ALA A 191 8.30 6.82 -19.59
C ALA A 191 9.23 7.64 -20.49
N LYS A 192 8.84 7.81 -21.77
CA LYS A 192 9.27 9.00 -22.53
C LYS A 192 8.65 10.20 -21.80
N SER A 193 9.29 10.64 -20.72
CA SER A 193 8.82 11.80 -19.97
C SER A 193 8.90 13.02 -20.89
N PRO A 194 7.89 13.91 -20.89
CA PRO A 194 7.98 15.21 -21.53
C PRO A 194 9.20 15.98 -21.01
N ILE A 195 9.64 16.97 -21.79
CA ILE A 195 10.80 17.81 -21.47
C ILE A 195 10.64 18.42 -20.07
N PRO A 196 11.63 18.23 -19.17
CA PRO A 196 11.63 18.74 -17.80
C PRO A 196 11.25 20.22 -17.69
N ILE A 197 11.71 21.06 -18.63
CA ILE A 197 11.39 22.49 -18.67
C ILE A 197 10.95 22.86 -20.09
N ILE A 198 9.71 23.33 -20.23
CA ILE A 198 9.20 23.94 -21.46
C ILE A 198 8.88 25.41 -21.23
N VAL A 199 9.51 26.29 -22.02
CA VAL A 199 9.27 27.73 -22.00
C VAL A 199 8.49 28.09 -23.24
N LEU A 200 7.26 28.58 -23.06
CA LEU A 200 6.28 28.74 -24.14
C LEU A 200 6.12 30.18 -24.64
N HIS A 201 6.93 31.13 -24.18
CA HIS A 201 6.74 32.52 -24.57
C HIS A 201 7.32 32.78 -25.98
N PRO A 202 6.48 33.03 -27.00
CA PRO A 202 6.91 32.95 -28.39
C PRO A 202 7.88 34.06 -28.81
N THR A 203 7.82 35.24 -28.20
CA THR A 203 8.54 36.45 -28.67
C THR A 203 9.39 37.16 -27.63
N LYS A 204 9.44 36.70 -26.37
CA LYS A 204 10.11 37.43 -25.29
C LYS A 204 11.61 37.15 -25.27
N ASN A 205 12.40 38.22 -25.33
CA ASN A 205 13.85 38.12 -25.09
C ASN A 205 14.11 37.64 -23.65
N GLY A 206 15.00 36.67 -23.49
CA GLY A 206 15.25 36.05 -22.20
C GLY A 206 14.04 35.28 -21.64
N ALA A 207 13.23 34.68 -22.53
CA ALA A 207 12.11 33.81 -22.14
C ALA A 207 12.56 32.73 -21.14
N LEU A 208 13.75 32.18 -21.35
CA LEU A 208 14.53 31.51 -20.31
C LEU A 208 15.71 32.42 -19.93
N SER A 209 15.73 32.92 -18.69
CA SER A 209 16.83 33.73 -18.19
C SER A 209 17.33 33.27 -16.83
N SER A 210 18.66 33.25 -16.67
CA SER A 210 19.33 33.13 -15.38
C SER A 210 20.18 34.39 -15.18
N ASN A 211 20.08 35.05 -14.02
CA ASN A 211 20.82 36.27 -13.72
C ASN A 211 21.69 36.06 -12.47
N GLY A 212 22.96 36.49 -12.57
CA GLY A 212 23.99 36.29 -11.56
C GLY A 212 24.93 35.13 -11.90
N ALA A 213 26.24 35.35 -11.70
CA ALA A 213 27.30 34.39 -12.02
C ALA A 213 27.19 33.03 -11.27
N LYS A 214 26.33 32.95 -10.23
CA LYS A 214 26.07 31.74 -9.45
C LYS A 214 24.71 31.09 -9.75
N ALA A 215 23.94 31.60 -10.71
CA ALA A 215 22.67 31.00 -11.08
C ALA A 215 22.92 29.74 -11.92
N THR A 216 22.78 28.57 -11.29
CA THR A 216 23.02 27.27 -11.93
C THR A 216 21.70 26.51 -12.11
N ILE A 217 21.41 26.11 -13.35
CA ILE A 217 20.32 25.17 -13.66
C ILE A 217 20.99 23.84 -14.01
N ALA A 218 20.82 22.84 -13.14
CA ALA A 218 21.34 21.50 -13.37
C ALA A 218 20.18 20.52 -13.58
N ILE A 219 20.25 19.72 -14.64
CA ILE A 219 19.27 18.67 -14.92
C ILE A 219 19.96 17.32 -14.81
N HIS A 220 19.35 16.43 -14.02
CA HIS A 220 19.82 15.07 -13.81
C HIS A 220 18.78 14.09 -14.36
N GLY A 221 19.20 13.18 -15.23
CA GLY A 221 18.32 12.21 -15.89
C GLY A 221 17.33 12.85 -16.89
N GLY A 222 16.22 12.16 -17.15
CA GLY A 222 15.16 12.62 -18.04
C GLY A 222 15.38 12.28 -19.52
N PRO A 223 14.54 12.79 -20.42
CA PRO A 223 14.68 12.56 -21.86
C PRO A 223 15.89 13.29 -22.45
N GLN A 224 16.34 12.86 -23.63
CA GLN A 224 17.49 13.45 -24.35
C GLN A 224 17.34 14.97 -24.51
N ARG A 225 16.12 15.49 -24.70
CA ARG A 225 15.84 16.94 -24.71
C ARG A 225 15.34 17.36 -23.34
N SER A 226 16.16 18.10 -22.59
CA SER A 226 15.86 18.47 -21.20
C SER A 226 15.28 19.87 -21.02
N ILE A 227 15.62 20.80 -21.92
CA ILE A 227 15.07 22.16 -21.93
C ILE A 227 14.61 22.48 -23.34
N GLN A 228 13.36 22.93 -23.49
CA GLN A 228 12.84 23.42 -24.75
C GLN A 228 12.29 24.82 -24.60
N VAL A 229 12.81 25.75 -25.40
CA VAL A 229 12.33 27.13 -25.47
C VAL A 229 11.65 27.33 -26.81
N ASN A 230 10.33 27.52 -26.79
CA ASN A 230 9.55 27.83 -27.97
C ASN A 230 9.55 29.34 -28.20
N SER A 231 10.51 29.86 -28.97
CA SER A 231 10.62 31.28 -29.27
C SER A 231 11.29 31.59 -30.61
N ASN A 232 10.86 32.68 -31.25
CA ASN A 232 11.42 33.25 -32.47
C ASN A 232 12.50 34.32 -32.21
N SER A 233 12.84 34.61 -30.94
CA SER A 233 13.88 35.57 -30.60
C SER A 233 15.28 34.96 -30.70
N LYS A 234 16.22 35.71 -31.29
CA LYS A 234 17.66 35.33 -31.32
C LYS A 234 18.29 35.28 -29.93
N THR A 235 17.65 35.85 -28.91
CA THR A 235 18.08 35.84 -27.51
C THR A 235 17.03 35.18 -26.61
N ALA A 236 16.31 34.18 -27.15
CA ALA A 236 15.31 33.40 -26.41
C ALA A 236 15.86 32.78 -25.11
N VAL A 237 17.14 32.42 -25.12
CA VAL A 237 17.89 31.91 -23.97
C VAL A 237 18.98 32.92 -23.64
N SER A 238 18.94 33.45 -22.41
CA SER A 238 19.95 34.39 -21.92
C SER A 238 20.49 33.86 -20.59
N THR A 239 21.75 33.45 -20.58
CA THR A 239 22.38 32.87 -19.39
C THR A 239 23.43 33.81 -18.83
N GLY A 240 23.18 34.34 -17.64
CA GLY A 240 24.18 35.03 -16.80
C GLY A 240 24.94 34.08 -15.86
N GLY A 241 24.60 32.80 -15.87
CA GLY A 241 25.23 31.72 -15.10
C GLY A 241 25.35 30.41 -15.92
N THR A 242 25.47 29.26 -15.25
CA THR A 242 25.75 27.97 -15.90
C THR A 242 24.49 27.11 -16.06
N ILE A 243 24.25 26.60 -17.26
CA ILE A 243 23.29 25.50 -17.49
C ILE A 243 24.11 24.22 -17.62
N ASP A 244 24.01 23.35 -16.61
CA ASP A 244 24.69 22.06 -16.59
C ASP A 244 23.72 20.94 -16.98
N LEU A 245 23.92 20.42 -18.18
CA LEU A 245 23.16 19.28 -18.72
C LEU A 245 24.00 18.01 -18.79
N SER A 246 25.24 18.02 -18.27
CA SER A 246 26.19 16.89 -18.39
C SER A 246 25.69 15.59 -17.79
N LYS A 247 24.77 15.67 -16.82
CA LYS A 247 24.12 14.54 -16.14
C LYS A 247 22.67 14.33 -16.56
N GLY A 248 22.22 15.06 -17.56
CA GLY A 248 20.88 14.91 -18.13
C GLY A 248 20.79 13.72 -19.08
N GLY A 249 19.58 13.46 -19.58
CA GLY A 249 19.34 12.46 -20.61
C GLY A 249 19.14 11.05 -20.05
N PRO A 250 18.66 10.11 -20.87
CA PRO A 250 18.15 8.82 -20.40
C PRO A 250 19.23 7.92 -19.79
N SER A 251 20.49 8.16 -20.15
CA SER A 251 21.69 7.48 -19.66
C SER A 251 22.54 8.34 -18.71
N GLY A 252 22.09 9.55 -18.33
CA GLY A 252 22.85 10.46 -17.49
C GLY A 252 24.17 10.95 -18.11
N THR A 253 24.31 10.86 -19.44
CA THR A 253 25.52 11.21 -20.20
C THR A 253 25.45 12.58 -20.87
N GLY A 254 24.37 13.33 -20.67
CA GLY A 254 24.15 14.59 -21.34
C GLY A 254 22.72 14.74 -21.83
N SER A 255 22.19 15.95 -21.77
CA SER A 255 20.96 16.32 -22.45
C SER A 255 21.08 17.62 -23.23
N ASP A 256 20.11 17.81 -24.12
CA ASP A 256 20.06 18.92 -25.06
C ASP A 256 19.18 20.05 -24.52
N LEU A 257 19.68 21.28 -24.67
CA LEU A 257 18.88 22.49 -24.66
C LEU A 257 18.53 22.84 -26.11
N GLY A 258 17.23 22.86 -26.43
CA GLY A 258 16.74 23.21 -27.75
C GLY A 258 15.94 24.51 -27.74
N THR A 259 16.22 25.40 -28.68
CA THR A 259 15.33 26.50 -29.06
C THR A 259 14.60 26.12 -30.35
N TRP A 260 13.27 26.23 -30.39
CA TRP A 260 12.47 26.01 -31.60
C TRP A 260 11.49 27.17 -31.76
N GLY A 261 11.30 27.71 -32.96
CA GLY A 261 10.31 28.76 -33.17
C GLY A 261 10.53 29.57 -34.44
N GLY A 262 9.59 29.44 -35.37
CA GLY A 262 9.53 30.19 -36.63
C GLY A 262 9.03 29.34 -37.81
N GLY A 263 7.82 28.79 -37.71
CA GLY A 263 7.25 27.95 -38.77
C GLY A 263 5.73 27.81 -38.68
N TYR A 264 5.01 28.92 -38.74
CA TYR A 264 3.72 28.94 -39.45
C TYR A 264 3.94 29.83 -40.68
N PRO A 265 4.00 29.27 -41.90
CA PRO A 265 3.90 30.07 -43.10
C PRO A 265 2.43 30.51 -43.22
N ASN A 266 2.17 31.79 -43.00
CA ASN A 266 0.99 32.45 -43.54
C ASN A 266 1.52 33.53 -44.50
N GLY A 267 1.51 33.20 -45.80
CA GLY A 267 2.03 34.01 -46.90
C GLY A 267 2.82 33.17 -47.88
#